data_AF-A0A352ITJ4-F1
#
_entry.id   AF-A0A352ITJ4-F1
#
_cell.length_a   1.000
_cell.length_b   1.000
_cell.length_c   1.000
_cell.angle_alpha   90.00
_cell.angle_beta   90.00
_cell.angle_gamma   90.00
#
_symmetry.space_group_name_H-M   'P 1'
#
loop_
_entity.id
_entity.type
_entity.pdbx_description
1 polymer ?
#
loop_
_entity_poly.entity_id
_entity_poly.type
_entity_poly.pdbx_seq_one_letter_code
_entity_poly.pdbx_strand_id
1 'polypeptide(L)'
;MWNEKGNSHLQQPILPSLFSIGAIGLTLAGALIWQSEFAYALDYVSSYVDGLLRWWYVALVAFLTAFVIWLGLGRYKNVRLGKDYEQPEYRLFPWLAMLFAAGTGVGLLFWSIAEPIMHFQGNPFTSEGFTPSAASTAIQLSFFHWGLNGWAIFALVAIAFGYFSYRHDLPLAPRSALYPFIGERIFGFWGHVVDALAVFATVFGLATTLGLGARQTGTGLKWLFSVEASLWVELSVVAVVSVIATISVVSGVRRGVKI
;
A
#
# COMPACT_ATOMS: atom_id res chain seq x y z
N MET A 1 13.87 -24.39 -28.92
CA MET A 1 14.11 -25.43 -27.89
C MET A 1 13.87 -24.77 -26.53
N TRP A 2 12.61 -24.77 -26.09
CA TRP A 2 12.19 -24.17 -24.83
C TRP A 2 12.70 -25.06 -23.68
N ASN A 3 13.47 -24.46 -22.77
CA ASN A 3 14.05 -25.16 -21.64
C ASN A 3 12.99 -25.33 -20.54
N GLU A 4 12.24 -26.42 -20.59
CA GLU A 4 11.20 -26.78 -19.60
C GLU A 4 11.74 -27.08 -18.19
N LYS A 5 13.07 -27.03 -17.97
CA LYS A 5 13.70 -27.30 -16.67
C LYS A 5 13.99 -26.06 -15.81
N GLY A 6 13.68 -24.85 -16.28
CA GLY A 6 13.96 -23.59 -15.55
C GLY A 6 12.81 -23.01 -14.70
N ASN A 7 11.60 -23.59 -14.77
CA ASN A 7 10.39 -22.95 -14.24
C ASN A 7 9.95 -23.40 -12.84
N SER A 8 10.67 -24.29 -12.16
CA SER A 8 10.29 -24.72 -10.80
C SER A 8 10.45 -23.60 -9.76
N HIS A 9 11.29 -22.60 -10.03
CA HIS A 9 11.50 -21.42 -9.17
C HIS A 9 10.45 -20.31 -9.37
N LEU A 10 9.62 -20.41 -10.43
CA LEU A 10 8.60 -19.43 -10.80
C LEU A 10 7.21 -19.77 -10.29
N GLN A 11 7.00 -20.97 -9.73
CA GLN A 11 5.79 -21.24 -8.97
C GLN A 11 5.87 -20.46 -7.66
N GLN A 12 5.00 -19.47 -7.49
CA GLN A 12 4.86 -18.85 -6.19
C GLN A 12 4.55 -19.95 -5.17
N PRO A 13 5.28 -20.01 -4.05
CA PRO A 13 5.02 -21.02 -3.04
C PRO A 13 3.56 -20.83 -2.57
N ILE A 14 2.75 -21.86 -2.75
CA ILE A 14 1.34 -21.86 -2.34
C ILE A 14 1.23 -21.70 -0.81
N LEU A 15 2.28 -22.12 -0.09
CA LEU A 15 2.36 -22.15 1.37
C LEU A 15 2.22 -20.77 2.05
N PRO A 16 3.01 -19.72 1.72
CA PRO A 16 2.79 -18.36 2.23
C PRO A 16 1.37 -17.83 2.02
N SER A 17 0.80 -18.08 0.85
CA SER A 17 -0.56 -17.64 0.52
C SER A 17 -1.59 -18.34 1.39
N LEU A 18 -1.49 -19.66 1.57
CA LEU A 18 -2.38 -20.43 2.45
C LEU A 18 -2.25 -20.00 3.92
N PHE A 19 -1.02 -19.77 4.40
CA PHE A 19 -0.80 -19.27 5.76
C PHE A 19 -1.45 -17.90 5.95
N SER A 20 -1.25 -16.99 5.00
CA SER A 20 -1.85 -15.65 5.04
C SER A 20 -3.37 -15.71 5.02
N ILE A 21 -3.96 -16.53 4.15
CA ILE A 21 -5.41 -16.76 4.09
C ILE A 21 -5.92 -17.30 5.43
N GLY A 22 -5.24 -18.29 6.02
CA GLY A 22 -5.60 -18.84 7.33
C GLY A 22 -5.52 -17.78 8.44
N ALA A 23 -4.45 -17.01 8.50
CA ALA A 23 -4.25 -15.94 9.48
C ALA A 23 -5.31 -14.83 9.34
N ILE A 24 -5.61 -14.42 8.10
CA ILE A 24 -6.68 -13.45 7.81
C ILE A 24 -8.03 -14.02 8.23
N GLY A 25 -8.34 -15.27 7.86
CA GLY A 25 -9.60 -15.93 8.22
C GLY A 25 -9.80 -16.05 9.74
N LEU A 26 -8.74 -16.40 10.48
CA LEU A 26 -8.76 -16.43 11.94
C LEU A 26 -8.95 -15.04 12.55
N THR A 27 -8.28 -14.02 12.01
CA THR A 27 -8.45 -12.62 12.42
C THR A 27 -9.90 -12.18 12.23
N LEU A 28 -10.49 -12.48 11.07
CA LEU A 28 -11.88 -12.15 10.76
C LEU A 28 -12.87 -12.91 11.65
N ALA A 29 -12.66 -14.21 11.87
CA ALA A 29 -13.49 -15.00 12.76
C ALA A 29 -13.47 -14.44 14.19
N GLY A 30 -12.28 -14.09 14.70
CA GLY A 30 -12.13 -13.46 16.00
C GLY A 30 -12.85 -12.12 16.10
N ALA A 31 -12.71 -11.27 15.08
CA ALA A 31 -13.37 -9.96 15.02
C ALA A 31 -14.90 -10.06 14.93
N LEU A 32 -15.44 -11.10 14.31
CA LEU A 32 -16.89 -11.32 14.17
C LEU A 32 -17.52 -11.95 15.41
N ILE A 33 -16.80 -12.83 16.11
CA ILE A 33 -17.32 -13.53 17.29
C ILE A 33 -17.20 -12.67 18.55
N TRP A 34 -16.08 -11.97 18.72
CA TRP A 34 -15.76 -11.17 19.92
C TRP A 34 -15.52 -9.70 19.57
N GLN A 35 -16.49 -9.07 18.92
CA GLN A 35 -16.30 -7.73 18.32
C GLN A 35 -15.78 -6.69 19.31
N SER A 36 -16.34 -6.60 20.52
CA SER A 36 -15.95 -5.62 21.55
C SER A 36 -14.55 -5.85 22.10
N GLU A 37 -14.27 -7.08 22.50
CA GLU A 37 -13.01 -7.50 23.12
C GLU A 37 -11.88 -7.42 22.10
N PHE A 38 -12.16 -7.80 20.85
CA PHE A 38 -11.22 -7.71 19.75
C PHE A 38 -10.88 -6.26 19.41
N ALA A 39 -11.88 -5.37 19.35
CA ALA A 39 -11.65 -3.95 19.14
C ALA A 39 -10.83 -3.33 20.27
N TYR A 40 -11.14 -3.65 21.53
CA TYR A 40 -10.37 -3.19 22.69
C TYR A 40 -8.92 -3.68 22.65
N ALA A 41 -8.70 -4.97 22.36
CA ALA A 41 -7.37 -5.53 22.24
C ALA A 41 -6.55 -4.87 21.13
N LEU A 42 -7.16 -4.60 19.96
CA LEU A 42 -6.49 -3.90 18.86
C LEU A 42 -6.13 -2.46 19.25
N ASP A 43 -7.03 -1.72 19.90
CA ASP A 43 -6.77 -0.35 20.33
C ASP A 43 -5.63 -0.28 21.37
N TYR A 44 -5.63 -1.22 22.32
CA TYR A 44 -4.56 -1.35 23.31
C TYR A 44 -3.21 -1.63 22.65
N VAL A 45 -3.15 -2.61 21.74
CA VAL A 45 -1.90 -2.96 21.04
C VAL A 45 -1.44 -1.81 20.15
N SER A 46 -2.34 -1.17 19.40
CA SER A 46 -2.00 -0.01 18.55
C SER A 46 -1.44 1.12 19.39
N SER A 47 -2.12 1.48 20.48
CA SER A 47 -1.68 2.56 21.38
C SER A 47 -0.31 2.27 22.00
N TYR A 48 -0.07 1.02 22.39
CA TYR A 48 1.21 0.59 22.96
C TYR A 48 2.34 0.66 21.92
N VAL A 49 2.11 0.13 20.71
CA VAL A 49 3.08 0.16 19.61
C VAL A 49 3.37 1.59 19.19
N ASP A 50 2.34 2.43 19.06
CA ASP A 50 2.50 3.85 18.73
C ASP A 50 3.34 4.56 19.80
N GLY A 51 3.03 4.35 21.08
CA GLY A 51 3.79 4.93 22.19
C GLY A 51 5.29 4.60 22.12
N LEU A 52 5.64 3.37 21.75
CA LEU A 52 7.02 2.90 21.65
C LEU A 52 7.72 3.35 20.36
N LEU A 53 7.03 3.28 19.22
CA LEU A 53 7.64 3.38 17.89
C LEU A 53 7.41 4.74 17.20
N ARG A 54 6.64 5.67 17.78
CA ARG A 54 6.39 7.02 17.20
C ARG A 54 7.64 7.70 16.65
N TRP A 55 8.69 7.81 17.46
CA TRP A 55 9.94 8.47 17.05
C TRP A 55 10.66 7.66 15.95
N TRP A 56 10.59 6.34 16.03
CA TRP A 56 11.24 5.43 15.10
C TRP A 56 10.58 5.52 13.72
N TYR A 57 9.25 5.62 13.65
CA TYR A 57 8.53 5.82 12.39
C TYR A 57 8.95 7.12 11.70
N VAL A 58 9.01 8.23 12.44
CA VAL A 58 9.43 9.53 11.88
C VAL A 58 10.87 9.46 11.38
N ALA A 59 11.78 8.89 12.18
CA ALA A 59 13.19 8.74 11.81
C ALA A 59 13.37 7.82 10.59
N LEU A 60 12.63 6.71 10.54
CA LEU A 60 12.67 5.76 9.43
C LEU A 60 12.21 6.43 8.14
N VAL A 61 11.05 7.08 8.14
CA VAL A 61 10.52 7.73 6.92
C VAL A 61 11.46 8.85 6.46
N ALA A 62 12.00 9.66 7.36
CA ALA A 62 12.99 10.68 7.02
C ALA A 62 14.25 10.06 6.38
N PHE A 63 14.75 8.95 6.95
CA PHE A 63 15.88 8.21 6.39
C PHE A 63 15.55 7.63 5.00
N LEU A 64 14.39 7.00 4.81
CA LEU A 64 13.99 6.44 3.53
C LEU A 64 13.86 7.51 2.45
N THR A 65 13.27 8.67 2.79
CA THR A 65 13.18 9.84 1.90
C THR A 65 14.56 10.31 1.48
N ALA A 66 15.47 10.54 2.44
CA ALA A 66 16.85 10.94 2.14
C ALA A 66 17.59 9.89 1.30
N PHE A 67 17.40 8.60 1.60
CA PHE A 67 18.04 7.50 0.90
C PHE A 67 17.59 7.39 -0.56
N VAL A 68 16.28 7.50 -0.85
CA VAL A 68 15.77 7.47 -2.22
C VAL A 68 16.23 8.69 -3.02
N ILE A 69 16.25 9.89 -2.39
CA ILE A 69 16.82 11.09 -3.02
C ILE A 69 18.30 10.86 -3.36
N TRP A 70 19.07 10.28 -2.44
CA TRP A 70 20.47 9.95 -2.67
C TRP A 70 20.66 8.91 -3.79
N LEU A 71 19.79 7.90 -3.90
CA LEU A 71 19.81 6.97 -5.04
C LEU A 71 19.54 7.67 -6.36
N GLY A 72 18.55 8.56 -6.40
CA GLY A 72 18.12 9.28 -7.60
C GLY A 72 19.07 10.39 -8.07
N LEU A 73 19.81 11.02 -7.16
CA LEU A 73 20.75 12.11 -7.48
C LEU A 73 22.22 11.72 -7.39
N GLY A 74 22.54 10.65 -6.66
CA GLY A 74 23.89 10.19 -6.39
C GLY A 74 24.46 9.28 -7.47
N ARG A 75 25.43 8.44 -7.07
CA ARG A 75 26.19 7.58 -7.99
C ARG A 75 25.37 6.51 -8.70
N TYR A 76 24.19 6.17 -8.17
CA TYR A 76 23.35 5.09 -8.68
C TYR A 76 22.26 5.54 -9.67
N LYS A 77 22.13 6.83 -9.93
CA LYS A 77 21.06 7.40 -10.78
C LYS A 77 21.01 6.84 -12.21
N ASN A 78 22.14 6.33 -12.72
CA ASN A 78 22.26 5.78 -14.08
C ASN A 78 22.12 4.25 -14.12
N VAL A 79 21.89 3.58 -12.98
CA VAL A 79 21.69 2.14 -12.94
C VAL A 79 20.32 1.81 -13.55
N ARG A 80 20.32 0.99 -14.61
CA ARG A 80 19.08 0.52 -15.24
C ARG A 80 18.42 -0.56 -14.38
N LEU A 81 17.10 -0.45 -14.21
CA LEU A 81 16.26 -1.49 -13.59
C LEU A 81 15.89 -2.56 -14.62
N GLY A 82 16.92 -3.22 -15.16
CA GLY A 82 16.84 -4.17 -16.26
C GLY A 82 18.25 -4.52 -16.79
N LYS A 83 18.32 -5.25 -17.89
CA LYS A 83 19.61 -5.53 -18.56
C LYS A 83 20.18 -4.25 -19.19
N ASP A 84 21.50 -4.22 -19.42
CA ASP A 84 22.18 -3.00 -19.89
C ASP A 84 21.72 -2.56 -21.29
N TYR A 85 21.24 -3.52 -22.09
CA TYR A 85 20.72 -3.29 -23.44
C TYR A 85 19.20 -3.04 -23.49
N GLU A 86 18.49 -3.16 -22.37
CA GLU A 86 17.03 -3.02 -22.35
C GLU A 86 16.60 -1.55 -22.41
N GLN A 87 15.50 -1.34 -23.13
CA GLN A 87 14.83 -0.05 -23.29
C GLN A 87 13.51 -0.04 -22.50
N PRO A 88 13.04 1.13 -22.03
CA PRO A 88 11.75 1.22 -21.33
C PRO A 88 10.60 0.68 -22.19
N GLU A 89 9.76 -0.18 -21.60
CA GLU A 89 8.58 -0.73 -22.28
C GLU A 89 7.53 0.35 -22.61
N TYR A 90 7.46 1.39 -21.78
CA TYR A 90 6.51 2.49 -21.91
C TYR A 90 7.26 3.80 -22.13
N ARG A 91 6.70 4.65 -23.00
CA ARG A 91 7.15 6.04 -23.12
C ARG A 91 6.88 6.79 -21.81
N LEU A 92 7.66 7.84 -21.56
CA LEU A 92 7.61 8.59 -20.31
C LEU A 92 6.21 9.09 -19.92
N PHE A 93 5.46 9.66 -20.86
CA PHE A 93 4.14 10.22 -20.56
C PHE A 93 3.10 9.14 -20.18
N PRO A 94 2.89 8.05 -20.96
CA PRO A 94 2.08 6.93 -20.50
C PRO A 94 2.54 6.33 -19.17
N TRP A 95 3.86 6.26 -18.93
CA TRP A 95 4.40 5.76 -17.67
C TRP A 95 4.03 6.65 -16.48
N LEU A 96 4.16 7.97 -16.61
CA LEU A 96 3.71 8.93 -15.61
C LEU A 96 2.20 8.84 -15.38
N ALA A 97 1.40 8.72 -16.45
CA ALA A 97 -0.04 8.56 -16.33
C ALA A 97 -0.43 7.30 -15.54
N MET A 98 0.25 6.16 -15.81
CA MET A 98 0.05 4.92 -15.05
C MET A 98 0.44 5.08 -13.57
N LEU A 99 1.53 5.81 -13.28
CA LEU A 99 1.97 6.08 -11.90
C LEU A 99 0.89 6.84 -11.11
N PHE A 100 0.33 7.90 -11.70
CA PHE A 100 -0.75 8.66 -11.05
C PHE A 100 -2.04 7.85 -10.96
N ALA A 101 -2.45 7.15 -12.03
CA ALA A 101 -3.66 6.33 -12.02
C ALA A 101 -3.59 5.21 -10.95
N ALA A 102 -2.44 4.58 -10.76
CA ALA A 102 -2.24 3.57 -9.72
C ALA A 102 -2.16 4.18 -8.31
N GLY A 103 -1.64 5.40 -8.18
CA GLY A 103 -1.46 6.10 -6.89
C GLY A 103 -2.71 6.82 -6.37
N THR A 104 -3.64 7.21 -7.25
CA THR A 104 -4.89 7.89 -6.87
C THR A 104 -5.93 6.90 -6.38
N GLY A 105 -5.84 6.51 -5.11
CA GLY A 105 -6.83 5.66 -4.45
C GLY A 105 -7.92 6.43 -3.72
N VAL A 106 -8.93 5.70 -3.21
CA VAL A 106 -9.94 6.19 -2.27
C VAL A 106 -9.32 6.94 -1.09
N GLY A 107 -8.14 6.49 -0.63
CA GLY A 107 -7.41 7.15 0.45
C GLY A 107 -7.15 8.64 0.16
N LEU A 108 -6.72 8.99 -1.06
CA LEU A 108 -6.49 10.39 -1.41
C LEU A 108 -7.81 11.19 -1.44
N LEU A 109 -8.89 10.61 -1.98
CA LEU A 109 -10.20 11.28 -2.02
C LEU A 109 -10.77 11.53 -0.62
N PHE A 110 -10.60 10.59 0.30
CA PHE A 110 -11.06 10.71 1.68
C PHE A 110 -10.19 11.70 2.47
N TRP A 111 -8.87 11.48 2.48
CA TRP A 111 -7.94 12.22 3.33
C TRP A 111 -7.57 13.60 2.79
N SER A 112 -7.68 13.86 1.47
CA SER A 112 -7.43 15.21 0.91
C SER A 112 -8.33 16.30 1.47
N ILE A 113 -9.50 15.92 2.00
CA ILE A 113 -10.44 16.85 2.65
C ILE A 113 -10.41 16.63 4.16
N ALA A 114 -10.49 15.36 4.60
CA ALA A 114 -10.59 15.04 6.02
C ALA A 114 -9.37 15.52 6.83
N GLU A 115 -8.15 15.27 6.33
CA GLU A 115 -6.93 15.56 7.08
C GLU A 115 -6.66 17.06 7.23
N PRO A 116 -6.74 17.91 6.17
CA PRO A 116 -6.62 19.35 6.36
C PRO A 116 -7.68 19.90 7.32
N ILE A 117 -8.93 19.42 7.27
CA ILE A 117 -9.99 19.88 8.18
C ILE A 117 -9.67 19.47 9.62
N MET A 118 -9.19 18.24 9.84
CA MET A 118 -8.76 17.77 11.17
C MET A 118 -7.63 18.63 11.72
N HIS A 119 -6.61 18.93 10.92
CA HIS A 119 -5.50 19.79 11.35
C HIS A 119 -5.91 21.26 11.52
N PHE A 120 -6.92 21.72 10.78
CA PHE A 120 -7.48 23.05 10.93
C PHE A 120 -8.28 23.19 12.22
N GLN A 121 -8.96 22.12 12.65
CA GLN A 121 -9.64 22.03 13.95
C GLN A 121 -8.65 22.06 15.12
N GLY A 122 -7.51 21.39 14.97
CA GLY A 122 -6.46 21.39 15.97
C GLY A 122 -5.21 20.65 15.49
N ASN A 123 -4.05 21.17 15.83
CA ASN A 123 -2.77 20.52 15.56
C ASN A 123 -1.71 20.96 16.59
N PRO A 124 -0.60 20.22 16.75
CA PRO A 124 0.42 20.53 17.76
C PRO A 124 1.24 21.80 17.51
N PHE A 125 1.08 22.45 16.35
CA PHE A 125 1.93 23.56 15.90
C PHE A 125 1.20 24.92 15.95
N THR A 126 -0.09 24.93 16.32
CA THR A 126 -0.87 26.15 16.50
C THR A 126 -1.64 26.12 17.81
N SER A 127 -1.74 27.26 18.48
CA SER A 127 -2.43 27.37 19.77
C SER A 127 -3.95 27.21 19.69
N GLU A 128 -4.56 27.65 18.59
CA GLU A 128 -6.02 27.62 18.38
C GLU A 128 -6.35 27.15 16.96
N GLY A 129 -7.37 26.29 16.85
CA GLY A 129 -7.95 25.89 15.57
C GLY A 129 -8.79 26.99 14.93
N PHE A 130 -9.20 26.77 13.68
CA PHE A 130 -10.05 27.67 12.91
C PHE A 130 -9.51 29.09 12.67
N THR A 131 -8.20 29.31 12.83
CA THR A 131 -7.54 30.59 12.55
C THR A 131 -6.84 30.61 11.18
N PRO A 132 -6.58 31.78 10.56
CA PRO A 132 -5.81 31.84 9.32
C PRO A 132 -4.43 31.14 9.40
N SER A 133 -3.77 31.22 10.56
CA SER A 133 -2.52 30.49 10.80
C SER A 133 -2.72 28.99 10.84
N ALA A 134 -3.77 28.49 11.52
CA ALA A 134 -4.10 27.07 11.56
C ALA A 134 -4.44 26.51 10.17
N ALA A 135 -5.12 27.28 9.31
CA ALA A 135 -5.40 26.88 7.93
C ALA A 135 -4.12 26.65 7.12
N SER A 136 -3.15 27.58 7.23
CA SER A 136 -1.86 27.43 6.55
C SER A 136 -1.09 26.20 7.04
N THR A 137 -0.99 26.02 8.37
CA THR A 137 -0.31 24.87 8.96
C THR A 137 -1.00 23.54 8.60
N ALA A 138 -2.32 23.50 8.57
CA ALA A 138 -3.08 22.30 8.22
C ALA A 138 -2.76 21.78 6.82
N ILE A 139 -2.66 22.70 5.86
CA ILE A 139 -2.25 22.36 4.49
C ILE A 139 -0.79 21.90 4.45
N GLN A 140 0.11 22.56 5.19
CA GLN A 140 1.52 22.13 5.27
C GLN A 140 1.67 20.71 5.83
N LEU A 141 0.93 20.36 6.89
CA LEU A 141 0.93 19.02 7.46
C LEU A 141 0.39 17.98 6.48
N SER A 142 -0.69 18.32 5.77
CA SER A 142 -1.26 17.43 4.76
C SER A 142 -0.27 17.17 3.62
N PHE A 143 0.43 18.20 3.14
CA PHE A 143 1.52 18.04 2.16
C PHE A 143 2.72 17.27 2.73
N PHE A 144 3.01 17.39 4.03
CA PHE A 144 4.08 16.63 4.66
C PHE A 144 3.80 15.12 4.66
N HIS A 145 2.55 14.71 4.93
CA HIS A 145 2.14 13.30 4.91
C HIS A 145 1.98 12.74 3.49
N TRP A 146 1.36 13.48 2.57
CA TRP A 146 1.04 13.00 1.21
C TRP A 146 2.05 13.40 0.13
N GLY A 147 3.04 14.23 0.48
CA GLY A 147 4.12 14.64 -0.39
C GLY A 147 5.26 13.63 -0.46
N LEU A 148 6.49 14.13 -0.53
CA LEU A 148 7.68 13.32 -0.80
C LEU A 148 7.86 12.13 0.14
N ASN A 149 7.47 12.26 1.42
CA ASN A 149 7.62 11.21 2.42
C ASN A 149 6.82 9.94 2.08
N GLY A 150 5.55 10.08 1.70
CA GLY A 150 4.72 8.94 1.30
C GLY A 150 5.24 8.27 0.02
N TRP A 151 5.60 9.08 -0.98
CA TRP A 151 6.12 8.59 -2.25
C TRP A 151 7.50 7.93 -2.15
N ALA A 152 8.33 8.34 -1.19
CA ALA A 152 9.65 7.73 -0.98
C ALA A 152 9.57 6.25 -0.60
N ILE A 153 8.59 5.87 0.22
CA ILE A 153 8.38 4.46 0.60
C ILE A 153 8.02 3.63 -0.64
N PHE A 154 7.09 4.12 -1.47
CA PHE A 154 6.71 3.46 -2.72
C PHE A 154 7.88 3.37 -3.70
N ALA A 155 8.63 4.45 -3.87
CA ALA A 155 9.79 4.49 -4.74
C ALA A 155 10.86 3.48 -4.30
N LEU A 156 11.14 3.37 -3.00
CA LEU A 156 12.09 2.39 -2.47
C LEU A 156 11.67 0.95 -2.77
N VAL A 157 10.42 0.60 -2.49
CA VAL A 157 9.88 -0.73 -2.75
C VAL A 157 9.91 -1.04 -4.24
N ALA A 158 9.51 -0.08 -5.09
CA ALA A 158 9.55 -0.22 -6.54
C ALA A 158 10.99 -0.41 -7.06
N ILE A 159 11.96 0.34 -6.54
CA ILE A 159 13.39 0.19 -6.88
C ILE A 159 13.88 -1.20 -6.45
N ALA A 160 13.57 -1.64 -5.24
CA ALA A 160 13.97 -2.97 -4.76
C ALA A 160 13.42 -4.07 -5.67
N PHE A 161 12.12 -4.03 -5.99
CA PHE A 161 11.49 -5.05 -6.83
C PHE A 161 12.01 -4.98 -8.25
N GLY A 162 12.10 -3.78 -8.84
CA GLY A 162 12.59 -3.59 -10.19
C GLY A 162 14.05 -4.03 -10.34
N TYR A 163 14.90 -3.70 -9.36
CA TYR A 163 16.30 -4.07 -9.38
C TYR A 163 16.46 -5.59 -9.24
N PHE A 164 15.93 -6.22 -8.18
CA PHE A 164 16.14 -7.65 -7.99
C PHE A 164 15.45 -8.51 -9.04
N SER A 165 14.26 -8.12 -9.50
CA SER A 165 13.51 -8.94 -10.45
C SER A 165 14.02 -8.78 -11.88
N TYR A 166 14.26 -7.55 -12.34
CA TYR A 166 14.62 -7.31 -13.75
C TYR A 166 16.14 -7.26 -13.99
N ARG A 167 16.96 -6.83 -13.00
CA ARG A 167 18.42 -6.85 -13.15
C ARG A 167 18.98 -8.24 -12.84
N HIS A 168 18.52 -8.86 -11.74
CA HIS A 168 19.07 -10.10 -11.18
C HIS A 168 18.23 -11.36 -11.44
N ASP A 169 17.18 -11.26 -12.25
CA ASP A 169 16.31 -12.39 -12.64
C ASP A 169 15.71 -13.14 -11.43
N LEU A 170 15.51 -12.45 -10.31
CA LEU A 170 14.86 -13.02 -9.12
C LEU A 170 13.33 -12.94 -9.25
N PRO A 171 12.58 -13.73 -8.48
CA PRO A 171 11.12 -13.66 -8.50
C PRO A 171 10.62 -12.24 -8.19
N LEU A 172 9.55 -11.81 -8.86
CA LEU A 172 8.86 -10.55 -8.54
C LEU A 172 8.06 -10.71 -7.24
N ALA A 173 8.77 -10.70 -6.11
CA ALA A 173 8.25 -10.96 -4.78
C ALA A 173 9.03 -10.18 -3.70
N PRO A 174 8.37 -9.78 -2.60
CA PRO A 174 9.01 -9.10 -1.46
C PRO A 174 10.27 -9.78 -0.96
N ARG A 175 10.29 -11.11 -0.86
CA ARG A 175 11.46 -11.90 -0.46
C ARG A 175 12.73 -11.61 -1.27
N SER A 176 12.61 -11.22 -2.54
CA SER A 176 13.77 -10.99 -3.41
C SER A 176 14.60 -9.79 -2.97
N ALA A 177 13.98 -8.83 -2.27
CA ALA A 177 14.69 -7.71 -1.66
C ALA A 177 15.67 -8.15 -0.55
N LEU A 178 15.48 -9.35 0.03
CA LEU A 178 16.37 -9.90 1.05
C LEU A 178 17.57 -10.65 0.50
N TYR A 179 17.63 -10.90 -0.81
CA TYR A 179 18.71 -11.69 -1.41
C TYR A 179 20.12 -11.22 -1.04
N PRO A 180 20.45 -9.92 -0.97
CA PRO A 180 21.79 -9.48 -0.55
C PRO A 180 22.18 -9.87 0.87
N PHE A 181 21.20 -10.08 1.75
CA PHE A 181 21.42 -10.34 3.17
C PHE A 181 21.41 -11.84 3.49
N ILE A 182 20.52 -12.60 2.83
CA ILE A 182 20.31 -14.01 3.16
C ILE A 182 20.56 -14.98 1.99
N GLY A 183 20.91 -14.46 0.81
CA GLY A 183 21.20 -15.23 -0.40
C GLY A 183 20.06 -16.15 -0.80
N GLU A 184 20.39 -17.37 -1.19
CA GLU A 184 19.43 -18.42 -1.60
C GLU A 184 18.40 -18.80 -0.51
N ARG A 185 18.57 -18.35 0.74
CA ARG A 185 17.57 -18.60 1.80
C ARG A 185 16.25 -17.87 1.56
N ILE A 186 16.17 -16.96 0.58
CA ILE A 186 14.90 -16.37 0.12
C ILE A 186 13.92 -17.43 -0.42
N PHE A 187 14.42 -18.60 -0.86
CA PHE A 187 13.58 -19.71 -1.34
C PHE A 187 13.11 -20.64 -0.20
N GLY A 188 13.52 -20.36 1.04
CA GLY A 188 13.15 -21.13 2.22
C GLY A 188 12.25 -20.36 3.19
N PHE A 189 12.27 -20.80 4.45
CA PHE A 189 11.42 -20.28 5.52
C PHE A 189 11.42 -18.75 5.63
N TRP A 190 12.59 -18.11 5.63
CA TRP A 190 12.70 -16.66 5.83
C TRP A 190 12.07 -15.85 4.71
N GLY A 191 12.21 -16.28 3.45
CA GLY A 191 11.53 -15.63 2.33
C GLY A 191 10.02 -15.83 2.38
N HIS A 192 9.57 -17.03 2.77
CA HIS A 192 8.15 -17.34 2.95
C HIS A 192 7.49 -16.48 4.04
N VAL A 193 8.18 -16.22 5.14
CA VAL A 193 7.70 -15.32 6.21
C VAL A 193 7.50 -13.91 5.67
N VAL A 194 8.46 -13.37 4.91
CA VAL A 194 8.36 -12.01 4.36
C VAL A 194 7.26 -11.89 3.31
N ASP A 195 7.12 -12.88 2.43
CA ASP A 195 6.01 -12.91 1.47
C ASP A 195 4.66 -12.97 2.20
N ALA A 196 4.53 -13.78 3.25
CA ALA A 196 3.30 -13.85 4.04
C ALA A 196 2.97 -12.52 4.75
N LEU A 197 3.97 -11.87 5.37
CA LEU A 197 3.80 -10.56 5.99
C LEU A 197 3.41 -9.48 4.97
N ALA A 198 3.99 -9.52 3.78
CA ALA A 198 3.65 -8.60 2.71
C ALA A 198 2.21 -8.81 2.18
N VAL A 199 1.77 -10.06 2.02
CA VAL A 199 0.37 -10.38 1.68
C VAL A 199 -0.56 -9.88 2.78
N PHE A 200 -0.25 -10.16 4.04
CA PHE A 200 -1.03 -9.71 5.19
C PHE A 200 -1.15 -8.17 5.19
N ALA A 201 -0.03 -7.45 5.13
CA ALA A 201 -0.01 -5.99 5.10
C ALA A 201 -0.81 -5.41 3.92
N THR A 202 -0.68 -6.03 2.74
CA THR A 202 -1.42 -5.60 1.55
C THR A 202 -2.92 -5.79 1.72
N VAL A 203 -3.37 -6.95 2.22
CA VAL A 203 -4.80 -7.22 2.40
C VAL A 203 -5.43 -6.28 3.43
N PHE A 204 -4.80 -6.07 4.58
CA PHE A 204 -5.34 -5.17 5.60
C PHE A 204 -5.30 -3.69 5.17
N GLY A 205 -4.26 -3.28 4.43
CA GLY A 205 -4.19 -1.94 3.82
C GLY A 205 -5.30 -1.71 2.80
N LEU A 206 -5.55 -2.68 1.92
CA LEU A 206 -6.64 -2.65 0.94
C LEU A 206 -8.01 -2.67 1.63
N ALA A 207 -8.19 -3.50 2.66
CA ALA A 207 -9.45 -3.58 3.41
C ALA A 207 -9.82 -2.23 4.07
N THR A 208 -8.85 -1.54 4.65
CA THR A 208 -9.05 -0.22 5.25
C THR A 208 -9.50 0.81 4.21
N THR A 209 -8.79 0.87 3.08
CA THR A 209 -9.10 1.79 1.97
C THR A 209 -10.47 1.51 1.36
N LEU A 210 -10.80 0.23 1.17
CA LEU A 210 -12.09 -0.21 0.63
C LEU A 210 -13.24 0.11 1.59
N GLY A 211 -13.05 -0.09 2.90
CA GLY A 211 -14.04 0.25 3.93
C GLY A 211 -14.32 1.76 4.01
N LEU A 212 -13.28 2.59 3.96
CA LEU A 212 -13.44 4.06 3.87
C LEU A 212 -14.21 4.46 2.61
N GLY A 213 -13.91 3.83 1.48
CA GLY A 213 -14.61 4.06 0.20
C GLY A 213 -16.07 3.71 0.27
N ALA A 214 -16.41 2.55 0.82
CA ALA A 214 -17.78 2.11 1.00
C ALA A 214 -18.60 3.08 1.87
N ARG A 215 -18.02 3.54 2.99
CA ARG A 215 -18.63 4.57 3.86
C ARG A 215 -18.85 5.89 3.13
N GLN A 216 -17.86 6.33 2.37
CA GLN A 216 -17.94 7.56 1.58
C GLN A 216 -19.01 7.45 0.49
N THR A 217 -19.10 6.31 -0.21
CA THR A 217 -20.16 6.02 -1.18
C THR A 217 -21.53 6.00 -0.52
N GLY A 218 -21.70 5.34 0.62
CA GLY A 218 -22.97 5.31 1.36
C GLY A 218 -23.44 6.72 1.74
N THR A 219 -22.53 7.58 2.20
CA THR A 219 -22.81 8.99 2.49
C THR A 219 -23.21 9.76 1.22
N GLY A 220 -22.52 9.53 0.10
CA GLY A 220 -22.87 10.14 -1.19
C GLY A 220 -24.24 9.71 -1.71
N LEU A 221 -24.59 8.43 -1.58
CA LEU A 221 -25.91 7.90 -1.95
C LEU A 221 -27.01 8.51 -1.08
N LYS A 222 -26.76 8.69 0.22
CA LYS A 222 -27.69 9.41 1.11
C LYS A 222 -27.92 10.83 0.64
N TRP A 223 -26.85 11.54 0.26
CA TRP A 223 -26.96 12.93 -0.17
C TRP A 223 -27.67 13.09 -1.52
N LEU A 224 -27.38 12.22 -2.49
CA LEU A 224 -27.94 12.31 -3.85
C LEU A 224 -29.33 11.68 -4.00
N PHE A 225 -29.55 10.54 -3.35
CA PHE A 225 -30.69 9.67 -3.59
C PHE A 225 -31.51 9.38 -2.34
N SER A 226 -31.20 10.01 -1.21
CA SER A 226 -31.86 9.79 0.09
C SER A 226 -31.85 8.32 0.56
N VAL A 227 -30.90 7.52 0.05
CA VAL A 227 -30.67 6.14 0.53
C VAL A 227 -30.00 6.19 1.89
N GLU A 228 -30.58 5.55 2.91
CA GLU A 228 -29.99 5.58 4.25
C GLU A 228 -28.61 4.91 4.27
N ALA A 229 -27.61 5.65 4.75
CA ALA A 229 -26.28 5.12 4.97
C ALA A 229 -26.33 4.09 6.11
N SER A 230 -26.20 2.81 5.75
CA SER A 230 -26.26 1.68 6.67
C SER A 230 -25.16 0.68 6.32
N LEU A 231 -24.84 -0.21 7.27
CA LEU A 231 -23.88 -1.29 7.07
C LEU A 231 -24.21 -2.13 5.81
N TRP A 232 -25.49 -2.36 5.52
CA TRP A 232 -25.91 -3.11 4.34
C TRP A 232 -25.59 -2.41 3.02
N VAL A 233 -25.70 -1.08 2.97
CA VAL A 233 -25.29 -0.30 1.80
C VAL A 233 -23.78 -0.39 1.61
N GLU A 234 -23.02 -0.22 2.68
CA GLU A 234 -21.55 -0.34 2.64
C GLU A 234 -21.10 -1.72 2.16
N LEU A 235 -21.65 -2.80 2.74
CA LEU A 235 -21.36 -4.17 2.31
C LEU A 235 -21.76 -4.45 0.86
N SER A 236 -22.88 -3.88 0.40
CA SER A 236 -23.32 -4.01 -0.99
C SER A 236 -22.35 -3.32 -1.96
N VAL A 237 -21.87 -2.11 -1.62
CA VAL A 237 -20.85 -1.40 -2.40
C VAL A 237 -19.57 -2.22 -2.48
N VAL A 238 -19.09 -2.75 -1.35
CA VAL A 238 -17.92 -3.63 -1.30
C VAL A 238 -18.10 -4.84 -2.20
N ALA A 239 -19.25 -5.51 -2.13
CA ALA A 239 -19.55 -6.69 -2.95
C ALA A 239 -19.54 -6.36 -4.45
N VAL A 240 -20.21 -5.29 -4.87
CA VAL A 240 -20.27 -4.87 -6.27
C VAL A 240 -18.87 -4.51 -6.80
N VAL A 241 -18.11 -3.69 -6.08
CA VAL A 241 -16.75 -3.31 -6.47
C VAL A 241 -15.83 -4.52 -6.54
N SER A 242 -15.95 -5.46 -5.60
CA SER A 242 -15.15 -6.69 -5.58
C SER A 242 -15.44 -7.60 -6.77
N VAL A 243 -16.73 -7.73 -7.16
CA VAL A 243 -17.13 -8.48 -8.35
C VAL A 243 -16.55 -7.84 -9.61
N ILE A 244 -16.68 -6.52 -9.76
CA ILE A 244 -16.13 -5.78 -10.92
C ILE A 244 -14.61 -5.95 -10.98
N ALA A 245 -13.92 -5.77 -9.85
CA ALA A 245 -12.47 -5.94 -9.77
C ALA A 245 -12.03 -7.37 -10.13
N THR A 246 -12.77 -8.38 -9.66
CA THR A 246 -12.49 -9.79 -9.95
C THR A 246 -12.69 -10.09 -11.43
N ILE A 247 -13.78 -9.61 -12.04
CA ILE A 247 -14.01 -9.73 -13.49
C ILE A 247 -12.85 -9.07 -14.26
N SER A 248 -12.42 -7.88 -13.85
CA SER A 248 -11.29 -7.17 -14.47
C SER A 248 -10.01 -8.00 -14.42
N VAL A 249 -9.65 -8.54 -13.26
CA VAL A 249 -8.44 -9.37 -13.08
C VAL A 249 -8.50 -10.65 -13.91
N VAL A 250 -9.63 -11.38 -13.86
CA VAL A 250 -9.81 -12.65 -14.57
C VAL A 250 -9.86 -12.45 -16.09
N SER A 251 -10.41 -11.33 -16.56
CA SER A 251 -10.48 -10.99 -18.00
C SER A 251 -9.12 -10.59 -18.62
N GLY A 252 -8.09 -10.42 -17.79
CA GLY A 252 -6.72 -10.15 -18.20
C GLY A 252 -6.31 -8.69 -18.00
N VAL A 253 -5.41 -8.49 -17.03
CA VAL A 253 -4.82 -7.20 -16.62
C VAL A 253 -4.23 -6.40 -17.80
N ARG A 254 -3.77 -7.05 -18.87
CA ARG A 254 -3.20 -6.38 -20.06
C ARG A 254 -4.21 -5.54 -20.85
N ARG A 255 -5.53 -5.81 -20.75
CA ARG A 255 -6.59 -4.98 -21.36
C ARG A 255 -7.26 -4.05 -20.34
N GLY A 256 -7.55 -4.52 -19.13
CA GLY A 256 -8.37 -3.80 -18.15
C GLY A 256 -7.74 -2.54 -17.52
N VAL A 257 -6.40 -2.44 -17.45
CA VAL A 257 -5.73 -1.24 -16.88
C VAL A 257 -5.46 -0.16 -17.94
N LYS A 258 -5.61 -0.49 -19.24
CA LYS A 258 -5.38 0.44 -20.36
C LYS A 258 -6.65 1.15 -20.86
N ILE A 259 -7.83 0.61 -20.54
CA ILE A 259 -9.15 1.14 -20.93
C ILE A 259 -9.69 1.92 -19.73
#